data_AF-A0A699L7Z3-F1
#
_entry.id   AF-A0A699L7Z3-F1
#
_cell.length_a   1.000
_cell.length_b   1.000
_cell.length_c   1.000
_cell.angle_alpha   90.00
_cell.angle_beta   90.00
_cell.angle_gamma   90.00
#
_symmetry.space_group_name_H-M   'P 1'
#
loop_
_entity.id
_entity.type
_entity.pdbx_description
1 polymer ?
#
loop_
_entity_poly.entity_id
_entity_poly.type
_entity_poly.pdbx_seq_one_letter_code
_entity_poly.pdbx_strand_id
1 'polypeptide(L)' 'VTLTPAATSRGVNRVVMAQLVKLYKESHLAKCLLAYDGRKSLYTAKPLSFVSKDFKSTLLDDDDRIGSERFASLLV' A
#
# COMPACT_ATOMS: atom_id res chain seq x y z
N VAL A 1 -1.41 8.71 -3.98
CA VAL A 1 -1.39 7.23 -4.07
C VAL A 1 -2.10 6.77 -5.33
N THR A 2 -1.45 5.86 -6.07
CA THR A 2 -2.01 5.20 -7.26
C THR A 2 -1.90 3.69 -7.09
N LEU A 3 -2.98 2.95 -7.37
CA LEU A 3 -3.01 1.49 -7.35
C LEU A 3 -3.29 0.96 -8.76
N THR A 4 -2.56 -0.07 -9.16
CA THR A 4 -2.64 -0.67 -10.50
C THR A 4 -2.80 -2.20 -10.41
N PRO A 5 -3.81 -2.80 -11.07
CA PRO A 5 -4.95 -2.14 -11.70
C PRO A 5 -5.75 -1.28 -10.72
N ALA A 6 -6.38 -0.23 -11.24
CA ALA A 6 -7.21 0.66 -10.44
C ALA A 6 -8.40 -0.12 -9.88
N ALA A 7 -8.42 -0.31 -8.56
CA ALA A 7 -9.54 -0.95 -7.89
C ALA A 7 -10.66 0.07 -7.59
N THR A 8 -11.90 -0.34 -7.82
CA THR A 8 -13.09 0.50 -7.63
C THR A 8 -13.55 0.56 -6.17
N SER A 9 -13.20 -0.45 -5.36
CA SER A 9 -13.60 -0.54 -3.95
C SER A 9 -12.56 0.05 -3.00
N ARG A 10 -13.00 0.98 -2.14
CA ARG A 10 -12.17 1.53 -1.05
C ARG A 10 -11.72 0.46 -0.05
N GLY A 11 -12.53 -0.58 0.14
CA GLY A 11 -12.19 -1.71 1.03
C GLY A 11 -10.97 -2.45 0.52
N VAL A 12 -11.01 -2.85 -0.76
CA VAL A 12 -9.88 -3.53 -1.43
C VAL A 12 -8.63 -2.67 -1.37
N ASN A 13 -8.73 -1.37 -1.66
CA ASN A 13 -7.59 -0.46 -1.62
C ASN A 13 -6.94 -0.40 -0.23
N ARG A 14 -7.75 -0.40 0.84
CA ARG A 14 -7.23 -0.43 2.23
C ARG A 14 -6.51 -1.73 2.54
N VAL A 15 -7.02 -2.87 2.08
CA VAL A 15 -6.36 -4.17 2.27
C VAL A 15 -5.02 -4.21 1.53
N VAL A 16 -4.96 -3.73 0.28
CA VAL A 16 -3.70 -3.60 -0.48
C VAL A 16 -2.68 -2.77 0.31
N MET A 17 -3.09 -1.61 0.80
CA MET A 17 -2.21 -0.71 1.55
C MET A 17 -1.79 -1.30 2.88
N ALA A 18 -2.66 -2.02 3.59
CA ALA A 18 -2.29 -2.71 4.82
C ALA A 18 -1.23 -3.78 4.56
N GLN A 19 -1.37 -4.55 3.48
CA GLN A 19 -0.39 -5.56 3.10
C GLN A 19 0.95 -4.94 2.67
N LEU A 20 0.92 -3.85 1.90
CA LEU A 20 2.13 -3.08 1.56
C LEU A 20 2.84 -2.59 2.82
N VAL A 21 2.12 -1.98 3.75
CA VAL A 21 2.69 -1.52 5.01
C VAL A 21 3.29 -2.70 5.76
N LYS A 22 2.60 -3.83 5.88
CA LYS A 22 3.11 -5.04 6.54
C LYS A 22 4.44 -5.52 5.93
N LEU A 23 4.54 -5.57 4.60
CA LEU A 23 5.74 -6.05 3.89
C LEU A 23 6.92 -5.08 3.97
N TYR A 24 6.67 -3.77 3.92
CA TYR A 24 7.72 -2.76 3.76
C TYR A 24 7.92 -1.86 4.98
N LYS A 25 7.22 -2.11 6.10
CA LYS A 25 7.30 -1.31 7.33
C LYS A 25 8.74 -1.12 7.80
N GLU A 26 9.48 -2.22 7.87
CA GLU A 26 10.83 -2.25 8.42
C GLU A 26 11.89 -1.77 7.42
N SER A 27 11.68 -2.04 6.13
CA SER A 27 12.68 -1.80 5.09
C SER A 27 12.63 -0.40 4.48
N HIS A 28 11.43 0.10 4.16
CA HIS A 28 11.27 1.33 3.37
C HIS A 28 10.43 2.39 4.05
N LEU A 29 9.49 2.00 4.92
CA LEU A 29 8.55 2.94 5.55
C LEU A 29 9.04 3.46 6.89
N ALA A 30 10.33 3.31 7.21
CA ALA A 30 10.96 3.82 8.42
C ALA A 30 10.20 3.50 9.72
N LYS A 31 9.53 2.34 9.78
CA LYS A 31 8.64 1.93 10.88
C LYS A 31 7.55 2.95 11.23
N CYS A 32 7.21 3.84 10.30
CA CYS A 32 6.24 4.92 10.50
C CYS A 32 4.81 4.41 10.52
N LEU A 33 3.95 5.15 11.22
CA LEU A 33 2.50 4.99 11.13
C LEU A 33 2.02 5.71 9.86
N LEU A 34 1.32 4.94 9.02
CA LEU A 34 0.74 5.40 7.75
C LEU A 34 -0.78 5.34 7.87
N ALA A 35 -1.46 6.42 7.52
CA ALA A 35 -2.91 6.49 7.42
C ALA A 35 -3.33 6.69 5.97
N TYR A 36 -4.14 5.77 5.44
CA TYR A 36 -4.62 5.79 4.06
C TYR A 36 -6.15 5.84 4.03
N ASP A 37 -6.70 6.75 3.23
CA ASP A 37 -8.14 7.03 3.16
C ASP A 37 -8.94 6.00 2.32
N GLY A 38 -8.26 5.11 1.58
CA GLY A 38 -8.89 4.19 0.64
C GLY A 38 -8.98 4.71 -0.80
N ARG A 39 -8.44 5.90 -1.08
CA ARG A 39 -8.39 6.51 -2.43
C ARG A 39 -7.00 7.02 -2.75
N LYS A 40 -6.73 8.31 -2.56
CA LYS A 40 -5.54 8.98 -3.12
C LYS A 40 -4.62 9.52 -2.05
N SER A 41 -5.11 9.72 -0.84
CA SER A 41 -4.40 10.43 0.21
C SER A 41 -3.76 9.46 1.20
N LEU A 42 -2.45 9.62 1.38
CA LEU A 42 -1.66 8.93 2.38
C LEU A 42 -1.05 9.97 3.30
N TYR A 43 -1.10 9.72 4.60
CA TYR A 43 -0.52 10.57 5.62
C TYR A 43 0.49 9.76 6.41
N THR A 44 1.66 10.33 6.66
CA THR A 44 2.71 9.72 7.48
C THR A 44 2.95 10.56 8.73
N ALA A 45 3.28 9.90 9.83
CA ALA A 45 3.67 10.61 11.06
C ALA A 45 5.05 11.28 10.96
N LYS A 46 5.91 10.81 10.05
CA LYS A 46 7.25 11.33 9.80
C LYS A 46 7.56 11.32 8.30
N PRO A 47 8.51 12.14 7.83
CA PRO A 47 9.00 12.06 6.46
C PRO A 47 9.57 10.67 6.16
N LEU A 48 9.30 10.15 4.96
CA LEU A 48 9.93 8.92 4.47
C LEU A 48 11.27 9.26 3.81
N SER A 49 12.15 8.25 3.69
CA SER A 49 13.44 8.38 2.99
C SER A 49 13.32 8.50 1.46
N PHE A 50 12.09 8.70 0.96
CA PHE A 50 11.78 8.89 -0.44
C PHE A 50 10.58 9.86 -0.57
N VAL A 51 10.56 10.62 -1.66
CA VAL A 51 9.41 11.45 -2.06
C VAL A 51 8.38 10.60 -2.81
N SER A 52 8.84 9.71 -3.70
CA SER A 52 7.99 8.76 -4.42
C SER A 52 8.65 7.40 -4.55
N LYS A 53 7.86 6.32 -4.44
CA LYS A 53 8.35 4.96 -4.67
C LYS A 53 7.23 4.01 -5.10
N ASP A 54 7.57 3.12 -6.02
CA ASP A 54 6.71 2.04 -6.46
C ASP A 54 6.97 0.76 -5.66
N PHE A 55 5.88 0.09 -5.32
CA PHE A 55 5.86 -1.14 -4.55
C PHE A 55 5.04 -2.20 -5.26
N LYS A 56 5.51 -3.45 -5.16
CA LYS A 56 4.73 -4.61 -5.57
C LYS A 56 4.02 -5.18 -4.34
N SER A 57 2.74 -5.49 -4.47
CA SER A 57 1.93 -6.09 -3.41
C SER A 57 1.04 -7.18 -3.99
N THR A 58 0.82 -8.26 -3.25
CA THR A 58 -0.10 -9.31 -3.67
C THR A 58 -1.24 -9.35 -2.67
N LEU A 59 -2.48 -9.22 -3.16
CA LEU A 59 -3.67 -9.48 -2.35
C LEU A 59 -3.84 -10.98 -2.24
N LEU A 60 -3.40 -11.57 -1.13
CA LEU A 60 -3.75 -12.94 -0.78
C LEU A 60 -5.19 -12.91 -0.25
N ASP A 61 -6.05 -13.74 -0.82
CA ASP A 61 -7.36 -14.02 -0.24
C ASP A 61 -7.18 -14.99 0.93
N ASP A 62 -8.12 -15.04 1.88
CA ASP A 62 -8.04 -15.88 3.08
C ASP A 62 -7.96 -17.41 2.77
N ASP A 63 -8.10 -17.81 1.50
CA ASP A 63 -8.17 -19.20 1.03
C ASP A 63 -6.95 -19.63 0.18
N ASP A 64 -5.81 -18.94 0.31
CA ASP A 64 -4.51 -19.25 -0.31
C ASP A 64 -4.52 -19.45 -1.85
N ARG A 65 -5.63 -19.14 -2.54
CA ARG A 65 -5.72 -19.14 -4.00
C ARG A 65 -5.05 -17.89 -4.55
N ILE A 66 -4.04 -18.13 -5.39
CA ILE A 66 -3.28 -17.17 -6.23
C ILE A 66 -3.83 -15.74 -6.13
N GLY A 67 -3.23 -14.99 -5.21
CA GLY A 67 -3.58 -13.61 -5.00
C GLY A 67 -3.34 -12.77 -6.26
N SER A 68 -4.22 -11.81 -6.53
CA SER A 68 -4.01 -10.93 -7.68
C SER A 68 -2.85 -9.96 -7.40
N GLU A 69 -1.86 -9.92 -8.28
CA GLU A 69 -0.77 -8.94 -8.18
C GLU A 69 -1.31 -7.51 -8.36
N ARG A 70 -0.82 -6.61 -7.50
CA ARG A 70 -1.17 -5.20 -7.45
C ARG A 70 0.10 -4.36 -7.27
N PHE A 71 0.21 -3.28 -8.01
CA PHE A 71 1.28 -2.31 -7.87
C PHE A 71 0.73 -1.07 -7.16
N ALA A 72 1.52 -0.49 -6.26
CA ALA A 72 1.17 0.71 -5.55
C ALA A 72 2.29 1.74 -5.67
N SER A 73 1.94 2.93 -6.13
CA SER A 73 2.82 4.09 -6.17
C SER A 73 2.47 5.02 -5.02
N LEU A 74 3.42 5.19 -4.11
CA LEU A 74 3.31 6.15 -3.02
C LEU A 74 4.01 7.44 -3.41
N LEU A 75 3.29 8.55 -3.22
CA LEU A 75 3.81 9.91 -3.26
C LEU A 75 3.45 10.50 -1.90
N VAL A 76 4.47 10.95 -1.18
CA VAL A 76 4.40 11.40 0.22
C VAL A 76 4.72 12.88 0.34
#